data_AF-A0A2R6C827-F1
#
_entry.id   AF-A0A2R6C827-F1
#
_cell.length_a   1.000
_cell.length_b   1.000
_cell.length_c   1.000
_cell.angle_alpha   90.00
_cell.angle_beta   90.00
_cell.angle_gamma   90.00
#
_symmetry.space_group_name_H-M   'P 1'
#
loop_
_entity.id
_entity.type
_entity.pdbx_description
1 polymer ?
#
loop_
_entity_poly.entity_id
_entity_poly.type
_entity_poly.pdbx_seq_one_letter_code
_entity_poly.pdbx_strand_id
1 'polypeptide(L)'
;MLEDLDYRIDVIEMSDERYYSHIPGGSGTRPNVIASLDTKPENQVVFKGHYDIVPTGEGRSYPSYEAEVHDGKLYGGGAADMKSSIAVQVCGVELFRRVLCDVERLRRVVHQIVADKTVGNTNAGTG
;
A
#
# COMPACT_ATOMS: atom_id res chain seq x y z
N MET A 1 -12.69 -4.11 4.35
CA MET A 1 -12.55 -3.59 2.97
C MET A 1 -11.99 -4.63 2.01
N LEU A 2 -10.74 -5.12 2.16
CA LEU A 2 -10.21 -6.15 1.25
C LEU A 2 -10.80 -7.54 1.50
N GLU A 3 -11.09 -7.87 2.77
CA GLU A 3 -11.81 -9.10 3.15
C GLU A 3 -13.19 -9.16 2.49
N ASP A 4 -13.87 -8.01 2.38
CA ASP A 4 -15.18 -7.88 1.71
C ASP A 4 -15.10 -8.05 0.18
N LEU A 5 -13.89 -8.17 -0.38
CA LEU A 5 -13.61 -8.34 -1.81
C LEU A 5 -13.01 -9.72 -2.12
N ASP A 6 -13.20 -10.70 -1.22
CA ASP A 6 -12.71 -12.08 -1.32
C ASP A 6 -11.19 -12.26 -1.24
N TYR A 7 -10.43 -11.22 -0.85
CA TYR A 7 -9.00 -11.38 -0.64
C TYR A 7 -8.73 -12.18 0.64
N ARG A 8 -7.84 -13.17 0.57
CA ARG A 8 -7.19 -13.71 1.77
C ARG A 8 -6.19 -12.67 2.28
N ILE A 9 -6.29 -12.33 3.57
CA ILE A 9 -5.42 -11.34 4.22
C ILE A 9 -4.51 -12.04 5.21
N ASP A 10 -3.20 -11.88 5.00
CA ASP A 10 -2.16 -12.29 5.93
C ASP A 10 -1.51 -11.02 6.50
N VAL A 11 -1.69 -10.77 7.80
CA VAL A 11 -1.06 -9.65 8.51
C VAL A 11 0.22 -10.17 9.16
N ILE A 12 1.35 -9.58 8.78
CA ILE A 12 2.69 -9.96 9.23
C ILE A 12 3.20 -8.86 10.15
N GLU A 13 3.19 -9.15 11.45
CA GLU A 13 3.84 -8.31 12.43
C GLU A 13 5.32 -8.68 12.55
N MET A 14 6.18 -7.67 12.55
CA MET A 14 7.61 -7.86 12.69
C MET A 14 7.97 -7.83 14.18
N SER A 15 8.38 -8.98 14.71
CA SER A 15 8.77 -9.16 16.11
C SER A 15 10.28 -9.26 16.32
N ASP A 16 11.08 -9.33 15.24
CA ASP A 16 12.54 -9.44 15.33
C ASP A 16 13.17 -8.07 15.60
N GLU A 17 13.87 -7.92 16.73
CA GLU A 17 14.64 -6.72 17.09
C GLU A 17 15.65 -6.31 15.99
N ARG A 18 16.17 -7.27 15.21
CA ARG A 18 17.06 -7.00 14.07
C ARG A 18 16.36 -6.30 12.91
N TYR A 19 15.04 -6.39 12.80
CA TYR A 19 14.28 -5.61 11.82
C TYR A 19 14.26 -4.14 12.21
N TYR A 20 14.01 -3.86 13.50
CA TYR A 20 13.97 -2.48 14.03
C TYR A 20 15.33 -1.79 14.01
N SER A 21 16.44 -2.53 14.11
CA SER A 21 17.78 -1.95 13.97
C SER A 21 18.04 -1.35 12.58
N HIS A 22 17.26 -1.73 11.57
CA HIS A 22 17.32 -1.18 10.21
C HIS A 22 16.32 -0.06 9.93
N ILE A 23 15.54 0.38 10.94
CA ILE A 23 14.52 1.43 10.79
C ILE A 23 14.83 2.60 11.73
N PRO A 24 15.80 3.47 11.38
CA PRO A 24 16.07 4.66 12.16
C PRO A 24 14.82 5.54 12.28
N GLY A 25 14.35 5.76 13.51
CA GLY A 25 13.16 6.58 13.78
C GLY A 25 11.81 5.85 13.66
N GLY A 26 11.81 4.54 13.37
CA GLY A 26 10.62 3.71 13.45
C GLY A 26 10.28 3.34 14.89
N SER A 27 9.06 3.63 15.33
CA SER A 27 8.50 3.13 16.59
C SER A 27 7.08 2.58 16.38
N GLY A 28 6.61 1.77 17.34
CA GLY A 28 5.28 1.19 17.36
C GLY A 28 5.12 -0.06 16.47
N THR A 29 3.93 -0.66 16.51
CA THR A 29 3.56 -1.82 15.66
C THR A 29 3.39 -1.36 14.22
N ARG A 30 4.07 -2.04 13.30
CA ARG A 30 4.14 -1.69 11.88
C ARG A 30 3.88 -2.92 11.02
N PRO A 31 2.62 -3.36 10.90
CA PRO A 31 2.31 -4.59 10.21
C PRO A 31 2.52 -4.43 8.70
N ASN A 32 3.10 -5.46 8.09
CA ASN A 32 3.03 -5.65 6.65
C ASN A 32 1.77 -6.45 6.33
N VAL A 33 1.11 -6.15 5.21
CA VAL A 33 -0.10 -6.84 4.78
C VAL A 33 0.16 -7.53 3.45
N ILE A 34 -0.18 -8.81 3.37
CA ILE A 34 -0.25 -9.55 2.12
C ILE A 34 -1.72 -9.86 1.87
N ALA A 35 -2.29 -9.28 0.81
CA ALA A 35 -3.65 -9.58 0.38
C ALA A 35 -3.60 -10.36 -0.94
N SER A 36 -4.15 -11.57 -0.99
CA SER A 36 -4.13 -12.40 -2.19
C SER A 36 -5.52 -12.84 -2.66
N LEU A 37 -5.75 -12.77 -3.96
CA LEU A 37 -6.84 -13.46 -4.64
C LEU A 37 -6.26 -14.73 -5.29
N ASP A 38 -6.65 -15.88 -4.75
CA ASP A 38 -6.17 -17.17 -5.21
C ASP A 38 -7.05 -17.66 -6.39
N THR A 39 -6.50 -17.56 -7.60
CA THR A 39 -7.11 -18.09 -8.82
C THR A 39 -6.32 -19.28 -9.36
N LYS A 40 -5.06 -19.09 -9.79
CA LYS A 40 -4.12 -20.14 -10.26
C LYS A 40 -2.66 -19.82 -9.90
N PRO A 41 -1.92 -20.74 -9.24
CA PRO A 41 -0.59 -20.46 -8.68
C PRO A 41 0.56 -20.39 -9.71
N GLU A 42 0.43 -21.05 -10.86
CA GLU A 42 1.47 -21.14 -11.89
C GLU A 42 1.86 -19.80 -12.56
N ASN A 43 1.09 -18.73 -12.35
CA ASN A 43 1.46 -17.37 -12.75
C ASN A 43 0.87 -16.36 -11.77
N GLN A 44 1.70 -15.51 -11.14
CA GLN A 44 1.23 -14.47 -10.22
C GLN A 44 1.69 -13.06 -10.62
N VAL A 45 0.88 -12.06 -10.28
CA VAL A 45 1.25 -10.64 -10.33
C VAL A 45 1.28 -10.11 -8.90
N VAL A 46 2.39 -9.49 -8.52
CA VAL A 46 2.56 -8.87 -7.21
C VAL A 46 2.58 -7.36 -7.37
N PHE A 47 1.54 -6.70 -6.90
CA PHE A 47 1.55 -5.27 -6.69
C PHE A 47 2.21 -4.97 -5.35
N LYS A 48 3.13 -3.99 -5.34
CA LYS A 48 3.76 -3.51 -4.12
C LYS A 48 3.30 -2.10 -3.83
N GLY A 49 3.04 -1.83 -2.55
CA GLY A 49 2.74 -0.51 -2.05
C GLY A 49 3.33 -0.32 -0.66
N HIS A 50 3.49 0.93 -0.27
CA HIS A 50 3.79 1.30 1.11
C HIS A 50 2.76 2.29 1.62
N TYR A 51 2.42 2.22 2.91
CA TYR A 51 1.37 3.05 3.51
C TYR A 51 1.90 4.07 4.50
N ASP A 52 3.17 3.95 4.88
CA ASP A 52 3.86 4.97 5.64
C ASP A 52 4.09 6.22 4.80
N ILE A 53 4.24 7.35 5.49
CA ILE A 53 4.47 8.63 4.87
C ILE A 53 5.62 9.31 5.57
N VAL A 54 6.35 10.13 4.81
CA VAL A 54 7.28 11.08 5.44
C VAL A 54 6.49 12.08 6.30
N PRO A 55 7.02 12.49 7.46
CA PRO A 55 6.41 13.52 8.29
C PRO A 55 6.09 14.78 7.48
N THR A 56 4.93 15.35 7.72
CA THR A 56 4.46 16.50 6.96
C THR A 56 5.10 17.77 7.53
N GLY A 57 5.94 18.44 6.73
CA GLY A 57 6.55 19.71 7.12
C GLY A 57 5.57 20.88 7.16
N GLU A 58 6.06 22.03 7.64
CA GLU A 58 5.33 23.30 7.68
C GLU A 58 5.13 23.91 6.28
N GLY A 59 4.28 24.94 6.19
CA GLY A 59 4.13 25.74 4.96
C GLY A 59 3.29 25.08 3.85
N ARG A 60 2.53 24.03 4.16
CA ARG A 60 1.60 23.42 3.20
C ARG A 60 0.39 24.31 2.97
N SER A 61 -0.04 24.41 1.71
CA SER A 61 -1.21 25.19 1.31
C SER A 61 -2.54 24.56 1.74
N TYR A 62 -2.56 23.25 2.00
CA TYR A 62 -3.75 22.49 2.39
C TYR A 62 -3.43 21.51 3.53
N PRO A 63 -4.43 21.12 4.34
CA PRO A 63 -4.25 20.15 5.42
C PRO A 63 -3.69 18.82 4.93
N SER A 64 -2.73 18.26 5.67
CA SER A 64 -2.06 17.03 5.25
C SER A 64 -2.90 15.76 5.42
N TYR A 65 -3.93 15.76 6.27
CA TYR A 65 -4.62 14.53 6.64
C TYR A 65 -6.11 14.51 6.29
N GLU A 66 -6.62 15.59 5.71
CA GLU A 66 -8.04 15.76 5.37
C GLU A 66 -8.40 15.30 3.95
N ALA A 67 -7.39 14.96 3.13
CA ALA A 67 -7.58 14.46 1.76
C ALA A 67 -8.47 15.36 0.88
N GLU A 68 -8.18 16.67 0.88
CA GLU A 68 -9.00 17.65 0.17
C GLU A 68 -8.72 17.66 -1.34
N VAL A 69 -9.75 17.95 -2.15
CA VAL A 69 -9.61 18.12 -3.60
C VAL A 69 -9.72 19.58 -3.97
N HIS A 70 -8.68 20.13 -4.59
CA HIS A 70 -8.63 21.50 -5.10
C HIS A 70 -8.20 21.49 -6.56
N ASP A 71 -8.93 22.19 -7.43
CA ASP A 71 -8.66 22.27 -8.87
C ASP A 71 -8.41 20.90 -9.54
N GLY A 72 -9.20 19.89 -9.13
CA GLY A 72 -9.11 18.52 -9.66
C GLY A 72 -7.90 17.72 -9.15
N LYS A 73 -7.15 18.21 -8.16
CA LYS A 73 -6.01 17.54 -7.54
C LYS A 73 -6.31 17.17 -6.10
N LEU A 74 -5.94 15.95 -5.70
CA LEU A 74 -6.06 15.47 -4.33
C LEU A 74 -4.82 15.87 -3.51
N TYR A 75 -5.04 16.61 -2.42
CA TYR A 75 -4.02 17.06 -1.50
C TYR A 75 -4.09 16.28 -0.18
N GLY A 76 -2.99 15.62 0.17
CA GLY A 76 -2.87 14.85 1.40
C GLY A 76 -1.54 14.13 1.51
N GLY A 77 -1.11 13.86 2.73
CA GLY A 77 0.05 13.06 3.07
C GLY A 77 -0.12 11.64 2.54
N GLY A 78 0.81 11.25 1.66
CA GLY A 78 0.77 9.96 0.97
C GLY A 78 -0.22 9.88 -0.19
N ALA A 79 -0.93 10.96 -0.54
CA ALA A 79 -1.80 10.97 -1.70
C ALA A 79 -1.01 10.65 -2.99
N ALA A 80 0.14 11.31 -3.19
CA ALA A 80 1.04 11.00 -4.32
C ALA A 80 1.97 9.81 -4.06
N ASP A 81 2.52 9.66 -2.84
CA ASP A 81 3.48 8.60 -2.48
C ASP A 81 3.04 7.83 -1.23
N MET A 82 2.35 6.69 -1.35
CA MET A 82 1.74 6.14 -2.58
C MET A 82 0.35 5.54 -2.35
N LYS A 83 -0.41 6.09 -1.39
CA LYS A 83 -1.72 5.57 -0.98
C LYS A 83 -2.74 5.55 -2.13
N SER A 84 -2.72 6.55 -3.01
CA SER A 84 -3.56 6.53 -4.21
C SER A 84 -3.23 5.37 -5.14
N SER A 85 -1.95 5.02 -5.28
CA SER A 85 -1.53 3.90 -6.12
C SER A 85 -2.01 2.56 -5.54
N ILE A 86 -1.98 2.39 -4.22
CA ILE A 86 -2.57 1.22 -3.55
C ILE A 86 -4.08 1.14 -3.84
N ALA A 87 -4.80 2.25 -3.71
CA ALA A 87 -6.23 2.28 -4.00
C ALA A 87 -6.51 1.92 -5.48
N VAL A 88 -5.74 2.47 -6.43
CA VAL A 88 -5.87 2.17 -7.86
C VAL A 88 -5.56 0.70 -8.17
N GLN A 89 -4.56 0.11 -7.53
CA GLN A 89 -4.22 -1.31 -7.70
C GLN A 89 -5.41 -2.21 -7.33
N VAL A 90 -6.04 -1.96 -6.19
CA VAL A 90 -7.22 -2.72 -5.72
C VAL A 90 -8.42 -2.48 -6.64
N CYS A 91 -8.77 -1.21 -6.89
CA CYS A 91 -9.90 -0.84 -7.73
C CYS A 91 -9.76 -1.36 -9.17
N GLY A 92 -8.54 -1.36 -9.73
CA GLY A 92 -8.27 -1.85 -11.07
C GLY A 92 -8.51 -3.36 -11.20
N VAL A 93 -8.09 -4.14 -10.20
CA VAL A 93 -8.35 -5.58 -10.15
C VAL A 93 -9.84 -5.86 -10.03
N GLU A 94 -10.54 -5.14 -9.16
CA GLU A 94 -12.00 -5.29 -9.01
C GLU A 94 -12.78 -4.89 -10.25
N LEU A 95 -12.40 -3.81 -10.92
CA LEU A 95 -13.00 -3.41 -12.19
C LEU A 95 -12.78 -4.49 -13.25
N PHE A 96 -11.56 -5.03 -13.35
CA PHE A 96 -11.25 -6.11 -14.27
C PHE A 96 -12.13 -7.34 -14.00
N ARG A 97 -12.25 -7.77 -12.74
CA ARG A 97 -13.10 -8.91 -12.33
C ARG A 97 -14.57 -8.70 -12.73
N ARG A 98 -15.11 -7.49 -12.49
CA ARG A 98 -16.53 -7.18 -12.69
C ARG A 98 -16.91 -6.98 -14.15
N VAL A 99 -16.03 -6.38 -14.96
CA VAL A 99 -16.35 -6.01 -16.34
C VAL A 99 -16.02 -7.12 -17.33
N LEU A 100 -14.91 -7.84 -17.12
CA LEU A 100 -14.41 -8.77 -18.14
C LEU A 100 -14.83 -10.22 -17.90
N CYS A 101 -15.42 -10.55 -16.73
CA CYS A 101 -15.99 -11.85 -16.34
C CYS A 101 -15.09 -13.11 -16.52
N ASP A 102 -13.90 -12.95 -17.08
CA ASP A 102 -12.93 -14.02 -17.37
C ASP A 102 -11.92 -14.13 -16.22
N VAL A 103 -12.45 -14.32 -15.01
CA VAL A 103 -11.67 -14.54 -13.79
C VAL A 103 -10.79 -15.78 -13.86
N GLU A 104 -11.10 -16.70 -14.78
CA GLU A 104 -10.32 -17.90 -15.09
C GLU A 104 -8.96 -17.58 -15.74
N ARG A 105 -8.82 -16.41 -16.37
CA ARG A 105 -7.56 -15.87 -16.91
C ARG A 105 -6.83 -14.95 -15.94
N LEU A 106 -7.48 -14.51 -14.87
CA LEU A 106 -6.82 -13.76 -13.82
C LEU A 106 -5.78 -14.67 -13.18
N ARG A 107 -4.53 -14.27 -13.32
CA ARG A 107 -3.40 -14.83 -12.57
C ARG A 107 -3.61 -14.57 -11.08
N ARG A 108 -2.93 -15.33 -10.21
CA ARG A 108 -2.94 -15.02 -8.78
C ARG A 108 -2.50 -13.58 -8.58
N VAL A 109 -3.34 -12.77 -7.92
CA VAL A 109 -3.02 -11.37 -7.63
C VAL A 109 -2.64 -11.25 -6.17
N VAL A 110 -1.50 -10.61 -5.91
CA VAL A 110 -1.02 -10.35 -4.56
C VAL A 110 -0.75 -8.85 -4.41
N HIS A 111 -1.35 -8.22 -3.40
CA HIS A 111 -0.96 -6.89 -2.95
C HIS A 111 -0.06 -7.05 -1.73
N GLN A 112 1.21 -6.68 -1.85
CA GLN A 112 2.16 -6.58 -0.74
C GLN A 112 2.24 -5.11 -0.31
N ILE A 113 1.69 -4.82 0.88
CA ILE A 113 1.58 -3.47 1.42
C ILE A 113 2.47 -3.37 2.66
N VAL A 114 3.49 -2.50 2.63
CA VAL A 114 4.52 -2.44 3.67
C VAL A 114 4.56 -1.12 4.43
N ALA A 115 5.10 -1.16 5.64
CA ALA A 115 5.02 -0.07 6.62
C ALA A 115 6.26 0.83 6.74
N ASP A 116 7.37 0.47 6.10
CA ASP A 116 8.68 1.06 6.42
C ASP A 116 9.45 1.54 5.20
N LYS A 117 8.78 1.81 4.07
CA LYS A 117 9.52 2.22 2.87
C LYS A 117 10.17 3.58 3.05
N THR A 118 9.54 4.50 3.78
CA THR A 118 9.96 5.89 3.97
C THR A 118 11.00 6.07 5.08
N VAL A 119 11.22 5.05 5.92
CA VAL A 119 12.13 5.10 7.08
C VAL A 119 13.13 3.93 7.16
N GLY A 120 12.90 2.82 6.45
CA GLY A 120 13.68 1.58 6.53
C GLY A 120 14.62 1.34 5.34
N ASN A 121 14.78 2.30 4.42
CA ASN A 121 15.71 2.17 3.29
C ASN A 121 16.59 3.42 3.18
N THR A 122 17.89 3.25 2.97
CA THR A 122 18.87 4.36 2.86
C THR A 122 18.59 5.31 1.68
N ASN A 123 17.75 4.90 0.73
CA ASN A 123 17.31 5.71 -0.41
C ASN A 123 15.85 6.22 -0.29
N ALA A 124 15.27 6.19 0.91
CA ALA A 124 13.87 6.50 1.18
C ALA A 124 13.53 7.99 1.19
N GLY A 125 13.98 8.78 0.21
CA GLY A 125 13.54 10.17 0.04
C GLY A 125 13.90 11.15 1.18
N THR A 126 14.51 10.68 2.26
CA THR A 126 15.18 11.49 3.27
C THR A 126 16.61 11.72 2.80
N GLY A 127 16.76 12.63 1.84
CA GLY A 127 18.08 13.19 1.48
C GLY A 127 18.65 14.02 2.63
#